data_AF-A0A2A9MCI8-F1
#
_entry.id   AF-A0A2A9MCI8-F1
#
_cell.length_a   1.000
_cell.length_b   1.000
_cell.length_c   1.000
_cell.angle_alpha   90.00
_cell.angle_beta   90.00
_cell.angle_gamma   90.00
#
_symmetry.space_group_name_H-M   'P 1'
#
loop_
_entity.id
_entity.type
_entity.pdbx_description
1 polymer ?
#
loop_
_entity_poly.entity_id
_entity_poly.type
_entity_poly.pdbx_seq_one_letter_code
_entity_poly.pdbx_strand_id
1 'polypeptide(L)'
;MAFTHAVRVTPVFMAVLTASCLVNEKTSSFASTGPGFLTSPSFAAAEELATAGALQQQLDRWCQEEFVRLCDKKYSSFCNRTAVARFGKGVGGQQTNEWRCYDAHPLQSSKREVQCVDNCGNHIPCLGAVNASTTNHASRPSEITKLLDEQVRRFCSSFQNAADNVCSAKRNGSVARKGLGEDGRSSGDWACYKKDSLVYEAPAVCANNCGEDVGCVGGPSSGVGGAQTSDVEEIRAIMTDKSGACPSASGCVSTVVNPPLCLTEGETGSPADNDMSHESRRLDEIETLCRGNNDASCSGISSQKVLCPKSPATGGVHCFPAVQLGGRETPKNLDDCIICSA
;
A
#
# COMPACT_ATOMS: atom_id res chain seq x y z
N MET A 1 59.54 -34.98 0.88
CA MET A 1 58.60 -36.12 0.85
C MET A 1 57.28 -35.59 0.31
N ALA A 2 56.95 -35.92 -0.93
CA ALA A 2 55.76 -35.44 -1.63
C ALA A 2 54.74 -36.59 -1.71
N PHE A 3 53.50 -36.34 -1.27
CA PHE A 3 52.39 -37.28 -1.44
C PHE A 3 51.43 -36.71 -2.48
N THR A 4 51.39 -37.36 -3.65
CA THR A 4 50.39 -37.18 -4.70
C THR A 4 49.23 -38.14 -4.43
N HIS A 5 48.05 -37.61 -4.13
CA HIS A 5 46.80 -38.37 -4.13
C HIS A 5 46.03 -38.11 -5.44
N ALA A 6 45.91 -39.16 -6.25
CA ALA A 6 45.04 -39.20 -7.42
C ALA A 6 43.62 -39.58 -6.97
N VAL A 7 42.64 -38.72 -7.24
CA VAL A 7 41.21 -39.00 -7.04
C VAL A 7 40.61 -39.38 -8.40
N ARG A 8 40.05 -40.59 -8.46
CA ARG A 8 39.33 -41.12 -9.63
C ARG A 8 37.91 -40.55 -9.68
N VAL A 9 37.53 -40.10 -10.87
CA VAL A 9 36.18 -39.64 -11.24
C VAL A 9 35.34 -40.85 -11.67
N THR A 10 34.10 -40.93 -11.19
CA THR A 10 33.04 -41.77 -11.75
C THR A 10 31.94 -40.88 -12.33
N PRO A 11 31.55 -41.05 -13.61
CA PRO A 11 30.43 -40.32 -14.19
C PRO A 11 29.10 -40.97 -13.77
N VAL A 12 28.19 -40.15 -13.22
CA VAL A 12 26.79 -40.52 -12.97
C VAL A 12 26.00 -40.16 -14.22
N PHE A 13 25.46 -41.17 -14.91
CA PHE A 13 24.45 -41.01 -15.95
C PHE A 13 23.10 -40.68 -15.29
N MET A 14 22.57 -39.47 -15.52
CA MET A 14 21.16 -39.17 -15.26
C MET A 14 20.32 -39.50 -16.49
N ALA A 15 19.33 -40.38 -16.30
CA ALA A 15 18.29 -40.67 -17.27
C ALA A 15 17.30 -39.50 -17.33
N VAL A 16 17.03 -39.02 -18.55
CA VAL A 16 15.99 -38.03 -18.85
C VAL A 16 14.68 -38.79 -19.04
N LEU A 17 13.74 -38.64 -18.12
CA LEU A 17 12.34 -39.06 -18.29
C LEU A 17 11.55 -37.87 -18.86
N THR A 18 11.22 -37.95 -20.14
CA THR A 18 10.27 -37.05 -20.79
C THR A 18 8.85 -37.50 -20.45
N ALA A 19 8.14 -36.76 -19.62
CA ALA A 19 6.70 -36.92 -19.42
C ALA A 19 5.94 -36.10 -20.46
N SER A 20 5.24 -36.79 -21.36
CA SER A 20 4.32 -36.20 -22.33
C SER A 20 2.98 -35.90 -21.64
N CYS A 21 2.60 -34.63 -21.53
CA CYS A 21 1.25 -34.24 -21.17
C CYS A 21 0.38 -34.23 -22.43
N LEU A 22 -0.54 -35.20 -22.54
CA LEU A 22 -1.66 -35.17 -23.49
C LEU A 22 -2.70 -34.18 -22.98
N VAL A 23 -2.92 -33.10 -23.75
CA VAL A 23 -4.03 -32.17 -23.56
C VAL A 23 -5.27 -32.81 -24.19
N ASN A 24 -6.29 -33.06 -23.39
CA ASN A 24 -7.59 -33.55 -23.84
C ASN A 24 -8.52 -32.34 -23.98
N GLU A 25 -8.74 -31.88 -25.21
CA GLU A 25 -9.71 -30.83 -25.53
C GLU A 25 -11.12 -31.39 -25.40
N LYS A 26 -11.84 -30.97 -24.35
CA LYS A 26 -13.29 -31.16 -24.26
C LYS A 26 -13.96 -29.81 -24.48
N THR A 27 -14.43 -29.62 -25.70
CA THR A 27 -15.28 -28.51 -26.12
C THR A 27 -16.60 -28.54 -25.34
N SER A 28 -16.85 -27.47 -24.59
CA SER A 28 -18.13 -27.21 -23.93
C SER A 28 -18.63 -25.85 -24.42
N SER A 29 -19.58 -25.88 -25.35
CA SER A 29 -20.34 -24.73 -25.80
C SER A 29 -21.29 -24.25 -24.69
N PHE A 30 -21.08 -23.05 -24.17
CA PHE A 30 -22.13 -22.30 -23.49
C PHE A 30 -22.47 -21.07 -24.29
N ALA A 31 -23.71 -21.04 -24.79
CA ALA A 31 -24.33 -19.87 -25.40
C ALA A 31 -24.51 -18.79 -24.31
N SER A 32 -23.97 -17.61 -24.58
CA SER A 32 -24.11 -16.41 -23.76
C SER A 32 -25.13 -15.48 -24.41
N THR A 33 -26.24 -15.22 -23.73
CA THR A 33 -27.15 -14.12 -24.00
C THR A 33 -27.52 -13.46 -22.68
N GLY A 34 -26.87 -12.34 -22.39
CA GLY A 34 -27.21 -11.44 -21.28
C GLY A 34 -26.07 -10.46 -21.00
N PRO A 35 -26.28 -9.13 -21.03
CA PRO A 35 -25.26 -8.16 -20.67
C PRO A 35 -25.21 -8.05 -19.14
N GLY A 36 -24.50 -8.98 -18.51
CA GLY A 36 -24.08 -8.87 -17.11
C GLY A 36 -22.79 -8.07 -17.03
N PHE A 37 -22.84 -6.91 -16.39
CA PHE A 37 -21.65 -6.10 -16.07
C PHE A 37 -20.81 -6.88 -15.04
N LEU A 38 -19.80 -7.60 -15.50
CA LEU A 38 -18.81 -8.26 -14.65
C LEU A 38 -17.76 -7.22 -14.25
N THR A 39 -17.87 -6.69 -13.03
CA THR A 39 -16.75 -6.01 -12.39
C THR A 39 -15.70 -7.08 -12.04
N SER A 40 -14.56 -7.04 -12.71
CA SER A 40 -13.44 -7.97 -12.46
C SER A 40 -12.96 -7.84 -11.00
N PRO A 41 -13.06 -8.90 -10.18
CA PRO A 41 -12.67 -8.86 -8.76
C PRO A 41 -11.16 -8.66 -8.53
N SER A 42 -10.32 -8.76 -9.57
CA SER A 42 -8.86 -8.66 -9.46
C SER A 42 -8.34 -7.23 -9.26
N PHE A 43 -9.05 -6.20 -9.73
CA PHE A 43 -8.59 -4.82 -9.64
C PHE A 43 -8.85 -4.22 -8.26
N ALA A 44 -10.03 -4.48 -7.68
CA ALA A 44 -10.39 -4.00 -6.34
C ALA A 44 -9.45 -4.55 -5.25
N ALA A 45 -9.12 -5.84 -5.31
CA ALA A 45 -8.20 -6.46 -4.35
C ALA A 45 -6.75 -5.92 -4.46
N ALA A 46 -6.30 -5.58 -5.68
CA ALA A 46 -4.98 -5.00 -5.89
C ALA A 46 -4.91 -3.53 -5.40
N GLU A 47 -5.96 -2.76 -5.60
CA GLU A 47 -6.10 -1.39 -5.11
C GLU A 47 -6.21 -1.35 -3.57
N GLU A 48 -6.96 -2.28 -2.98
CA GLU A 48 -7.07 -2.44 -1.53
C GLU A 48 -5.72 -2.82 -0.89
N LEU A 49 -4.94 -3.71 -1.49
CA LEU A 49 -3.59 -4.03 -0.99
C LEU A 49 -2.59 -2.88 -1.21
N ALA A 50 -2.74 -2.10 -2.29
CA ALA A 50 -1.91 -0.93 -2.54
C ALA A 50 -2.15 0.17 -1.49
N THR A 51 -3.39 0.34 -1.03
CA THR A 51 -3.72 1.29 0.04
C THR A 51 -3.31 0.78 1.42
N ALA A 52 -3.38 -0.53 1.66
CA ALA A 52 -2.95 -1.18 2.89
C ALA A 52 -1.46 -1.01 3.23
N GLY A 53 -0.60 -0.81 2.22
CA GLY A 53 0.85 -0.63 2.35
C GLY A 53 1.35 0.77 1.95
N ALA A 54 0.50 1.78 1.98
CA ALA A 54 0.82 3.14 1.52
C ALA A 54 2.07 3.75 2.21
N LEU A 55 2.27 3.52 3.51
CA LEU A 55 3.46 4.00 4.22
C LEU A 55 4.74 3.35 3.67
N GLN A 56 4.75 2.02 3.49
CA GLN A 56 5.91 1.33 2.92
C GLN A 56 6.24 1.84 1.52
N GLN A 57 5.23 2.12 0.69
CA GLN A 57 5.44 2.68 -0.65
C GLN A 57 6.08 4.08 -0.60
N GLN A 58 5.72 4.90 0.39
CA GLN A 58 6.38 6.20 0.58
C GLN A 58 7.85 6.05 0.98
N LEU A 59 8.16 5.06 1.82
CA LEU A 59 9.56 4.76 2.15
C LEU A 59 10.34 4.23 0.93
N ASP A 60 9.71 3.36 0.13
CA ASP A 60 10.31 2.83 -1.09
C ASP A 60 10.58 3.95 -2.11
N ARG A 61 9.64 4.90 -2.27
CA ARG A 61 9.84 6.10 -3.10
C ARG A 61 11.00 6.96 -2.61
N TRP A 62 11.07 7.22 -1.31
CA TRP A 62 12.17 7.98 -0.71
C TRP A 62 13.52 7.27 -0.95
N CYS A 63 13.56 5.94 -0.83
CA CYS A 63 14.76 5.17 -1.12
C CYS A 63 15.16 5.21 -2.60
N GLN A 64 14.19 5.30 -3.51
CA GLN A 64 14.47 5.46 -4.93
C GLN A 64 15.14 6.82 -5.21
N GLU A 65 14.62 7.89 -4.61
CA GLU A 65 15.22 9.23 -4.68
C GLU A 65 16.65 9.24 -4.10
N GLU A 66 16.86 8.51 -3.00
CA GLU A 66 18.17 8.39 -2.38
C GLU A 66 19.18 7.64 -3.27
N PHE A 67 18.75 6.60 -3.99
CA PHE A 67 19.60 5.91 -4.98
C PHE A 67 19.98 6.85 -6.14
N VAL A 68 19.03 7.63 -6.65
CA VAL A 68 19.29 8.67 -7.67
C VAL A 68 20.32 9.67 -7.13
N ARG A 69 20.12 10.20 -5.92
CA ARG A 69 21.04 11.16 -5.29
C ARG A 69 22.45 10.59 -5.07
N LEU A 70 22.58 9.30 -4.79
CA LEU A 70 23.88 8.62 -4.67
C LEU A 70 24.53 8.42 -6.05
N CYS A 71 23.75 8.06 -7.05
CA CYS A 71 24.22 7.96 -8.43
C CYS A 71 24.78 9.31 -8.93
N ASP A 72 24.09 10.42 -8.66
CA ASP A 72 24.54 11.77 -9.03
C ASP A 72 25.88 12.15 -8.38
N LYS A 73 26.10 11.67 -7.14
CA LYS A 73 27.37 11.76 -6.42
C LYS A 73 28.45 10.79 -6.92
N LYS A 74 28.25 10.16 -8.08
CA LYS A 74 29.17 9.24 -8.76
C LYS A 74 29.37 7.90 -8.04
N TYR A 75 28.46 7.50 -7.16
CA TYR A 75 28.41 6.13 -6.65
C TYR A 75 27.69 5.23 -7.64
N SER A 76 28.43 4.73 -8.64
CA SER A 76 27.89 3.94 -9.77
C SER A 76 27.14 2.68 -9.35
N SER A 77 27.43 2.12 -8.18
CA SER A 77 26.72 0.97 -7.63
C SER A 77 25.23 1.24 -7.38
N PHE A 78 24.77 2.49 -7.30
CA PHE A 78 23.36 2.85 -7.09
C PHE A 78 22.62 3.28 -8.37
N CYS A 79 23.34 3.49 -9.48
CA CYS A 79 22.75 3.93 -10.73
C CYS A 79 21.91 2.83 -11.40
N ASN A 80 20.78 3.22 -12.00
CA ASN A 80 19.88 2.32 -12.76
C ASN A 80 19.39 1.10 -11.95
N ARG A 81 19.10 1.30 -10.66
CA ARG A 81 18.56 0.26 -9.77
C ARG A 81 17.22 0.68 -9.19
N THR A 82 16.41 -0.31 -8.88
CA THR A 82 15.17 -0.15 -8.14
C THR A 82 15.46 -0.27 -6.64
N ALA A 83 15.17 0.77 -5.88
CA ALA A 83 15.40 0.80 -4.45
C ALA A 83 14.12 0.50 -3.66
N VAL A 84 14.27 -0.22 -2.56
CA VAL A 84 13.19 -0.47 -1.59
C VAL A 84 13.69 -0.25 -0.17
N ALA A 85 12.85 0.31 0.70
CA ALA A 85 13.15 0.51 2.10
C ALA A 85 12.84 -0.76 2.90
N ARG A 86 13.80 -1.31 3.63
CA ARG A 86 13.54 -2.41 4.56
C ARG A 86 14.25 -2.17 5.88
N PHE A 87 13.70 -2.73 6.95
CA PHE A 87 14.38 -2.81 8.23
C PHE A 87 15.07 -4.17 8.34
N GLY A 88 16.40 -4.17 8.34
CA GLY A 88 17.18 -5.41 8.23
C GLY A 88 18.68 -5.23 8.35
N LYS A 89 19.38 -6.35 8.31
CA LYS A 89 20.85 -6.40 8.37
C LYS A 89 21.49 -5.84 7.09
N GLY A 90 22.70 -5.33 7.20
CA GLY A 90 23.53 -5.02 6.05
C GLY A 90 24.38 -6.20 5.62
N VAL A 91 25.39 -5.91 4.79
CA VAL A 91 26.45 -6.86 4.39
C VAL A 91 27.68 -6.70 5.29
N GLY A 92 28.57 -7.70 5.27
CA GLY A 92 29.79 -7.68 6.09
C GLY A 92 29.48 -7.68 7.59
N GLY A 93 30.08 -6.75 8.34
CA GLY A 93 29.91 -6.64 9.79
C GLY A 93 28.58 -6.03 10.27
N GLN A 94 27.70 -5.58 9.38
CA GLN A 94 26.45 -4.88 9.71
C GLN A 94 25.33 -5.85 10.11
N GLN A 95 25.48 -6.52 11.24
CA GLN A 95 24.58 -7.61 11.68
C GLN A 95 23.35 -7.15 12.47
N THR A 96 23.22 -5.85 12.75
CA THR A 96 22.06 -5.23 13.40
C THR A 96 21.01 -4.83 12.36
N ASN A 97 19.73 -4.97 12.74
CA ASN A 97 18.63 -4.50 11.92
C ASN A 97 18.56 -2.98 12.01
N GLU A 98 18.60 -2.33 10.84
CA GLU A 98 18.47 -0.88 10.68
C GLU A 98 17.65 -0.60 9.43
N TRP A 99 17.12 0.62 9.32
CA TRP A 99 16.49 1.07 8.09
C TRP A 99 17.56 1.32 7.02
N ARG A 100 17.39 0.65 5.88
CA ARG A 100 18.27 0.81 4.71
C ARG A 100 17.45 0.83 3.43
N CYS A 101 17.99 1.51 2.44
CA CYS A 101 17.55 1.42 1.05
C CYS A 101 18.33 0.30 0.38
N TYR A 102 17.66 -0.77 0.00
CA TYR A 102 18.26 -1.92 -0.67
C TYR A 102 17.94 -1.91 -2.15
N ASP A 103 18.84 -2.47 -2.95
CA ASP A 103 18.48 -2.89 -4.30
C ASP A 103 17.46 -4.04 -4.23
N ALA A 104 16.31 -3.84 -4.88
CA ALA A 104 15.22 -4.80 -4.87
C ALA A 104 15.57 -6.13 -5.56
N HIS A 105 16.45 -6.11 -6.56
CA HIS A 105 16.76 -7.31 -7.36
C HIS A 105 17.46 -8.42 -6.54
N PRO A 106 18.59 -8.18 -5.84
CA PRO A 106 19.25 -9.20 -5.04
C PRO A 106 18.47 -9.61 -3.78
N LEU A 107 17.45 -8.85 -3.39
CA LEU A 107 16.57 -9.17 -2.28
C LEU A 107 15.51 -10.23 -2.62
N GLN A 108 15.29 -10.58 -3.89
CA GLN A 108 14.25 -11.53 -4.29
C GLN A 108 14.48 -12.94 -3.70
N SER A 109 13.84 -13.22 -2.57
CA SER A 109 13.93 -14.48 -1.83
C SER A 109 12.59 -14.85 -1.25
N SER A 110 12.30 -16.15 -1.11
CA SER A 110 11.12 -16.65 -0.39
C SER A 110 11.25 -16.53 1.13
N LYS A 111 12.43 -16.18 1.62
CA LYS A 111 12.71 -16.00 3.04
C LYS A 111 12.21 -14.64 3.54
N ARG A 112 12.07 -14.53 4.87
CA ARG A 112 11.54 -13.35 5.57
C ARG A 112 12.56 -12.80 6.56
N GLU A 113 13.75 -12.49 6.07
CA GLU A 113 14.88 -12.03 6.89
C GLU A 113 14.94 -10.50 7.01
N VAL A 114 14.06 -9.79 6.29
CA VAL A 114 13.86 -8.34 6.37
C VAL A 114 12.45 -8.00 6.82
N GLN A 115 12.24 -6.78 7.30
CA GLN A 115 10.95 -6.28 7.76
C GLN A 115 10.48 -5.08 6.94
N CYS A 116 9.17 -5.02 6.74
CA CYS A 116 8.43 -3.93 6.11
C CYS A 116 7.58 -3.23 7.17
N VAL A 117 6.90 -2.13 6.83
CA VAL A 117 5.99 -1.40 7.73
C VAL A 117 4.57 -1.37 7.21
N ASP A 118 3.60 -1.61 8.10
CA ASP A 118 2.21 -1.25 7.83
C ASP A 118 2.01 0.28 7.90
N ASN A 119 0.78 0.75 7.65
CA ASN A 119 0.43 2.17 7.73
C ASN A 119 0.55 2.79 9.15
N CYS A 120 0.71 1.96 10.18
CA CYS A 120 0.93 2.37 11.57
C CYS A 120 2.40 2.28 12.02
N GLY A 121 3.32 1.97 11.10
CA GLY A 121 4.75 1.90 11.41
C GLY A 121 5.16 0.62 12.14
N ASN A 122 4.29 -0.40 12.19
CA ASN A 122 4.63 -1.67 12.79
C ASN A 122 5.56 -2.46 11.87
N HIS A 123 6.72 -2.87 12.38
CA HIS A 123 7.65 -3.70 11.63
C HIS A 123 7.14 -5.14 11.52
N ILE A 124 6.91 -5.61 10.30
CA ILE A 124 6.36 -6.94 10.00
C ILE A 124 7.31 -7.69 9.05
N PRO A 125 7.66 -8.97 9.32
CA PRO A 125 8.47 -9.77 8.41
C PRO A 125 7.88 -9.80 7.00
N CYS A 126 8.69 -9.48 6.00
CA CYS A 126 8.29 -9.48 4.59
C CYS A 126 9.31 -10.23 3.73
N LEU A 127 8.95 -10.53 2.49
CA LEU A 127 9.80 -11.27 1.57
C LEU A 127 11.08 -10.47 1.31
N GLY A 128 12.19 -11.18 1.51
CA GLY A 128 13.52 -10.67 1.23
C GLY A 128 14.57 -11.27 2.14
N ALA A 129 15.76 -11.45 1.58
CA ALA A 129 16.93 -11.89 2.34
C ALA A 129 18.19 -11.17 1.86
N VAL A 130 19.04 -10.80 2.81
CA VAL A 130 20.28 -10.08 2.53
C VAL A 130 21.36 -11.10 2.22
N ASN A 131 21.78 -11.13 0.97
CA ASN A 131 22.95 -11.89 0.53
C ASN A 131 24.21 -11.04 0.72
N ALA A 132 25.13 -11.51 1.56
CA ALA A 132 26.36 -10.81 1.91
C ALA A 132 27.29 -10.50 0.72
N SER A 133 27.17 -11.22 -0.40
CA SER A 133 28.02 -11.06 -1.57
C SER A 133 27.39 -10.21 -2.68
N THR A 134 26.07 -10.13 -2.74
CA THR A 134 25.36 -9.51 -3.88
C THR A 134 24.44 -8.36 -3.50
N THR A 135 24.08 -8.21 -2.22
CA THR A 135 23.18 -7.14 -1.79
C THR A 135 23.91 -5.82 -1.77
N ASN A 136 23.37 -4.85 -2.51
CA ASN A 136 23.78 -3.46 -2.44
C ASN A 136 22.74 -2.66 -1.66
N HIS A 137 23.19 -1.80 -0.74
CA HIS A 137 22.30 -0.99 0.09
C HIS A 137 22.96 0.31 0.57
N ALA A 138 22.11 1.25 1.00
CA ALA A 138 22.51 2.46 1.69
C ALA A 138 21.78 2.55 3.04
N SER A 139 22.53 2.55 4.14
CA SER A 139 22.00 2.64 5.49
C SER A 139 21.52 4.07 5.80
N ARG A 140 20.24 4.25 6.14
CA ARG A 140 19.63 5.55 6.43
C ARG A 140 18.72 5.49 7.65
N PRO A 141 19.23 5.02 8.81
CA PRO A 141 18.41 4.77 9.99
C PRO A 141 17.72 6.04 10.48
N SER A 142 18.44 7.15 10.57
CA SER A 142 17.89 8.41 11.10
C SER A 142 16.87 9.04 10.16
N GLU A 143 17.16 9.08 8.86
CA GLU A 143 16.30 9.71 7.86
C GLU A 143 14.99 8.94 7.68
N ILE A 144 15.06 7.61 7.57
CA ILE A 144 13.86 6.78 7.42
C ILE A 144 13.04 6.77 8.71
N THR A 145 13.67 6.75 9.88
CA THR A 145 12.94 6.84 11.16
C THR A 145 12.20 8.17 11.29
N LYS A 146 12.85 9.29 10.92
CA LYS A 146 12.18 10.59 10.90
C LYS A 146 11.00 10.60 9.93
N LEU A 147 11.16 10.03 8.74
CA LEU A 147 10.07 9.93 7.76
C LEU A 147 8.92 9.08 8.31
N LEU A 148 9.20 7.96 8.99
CA LEU A 148 8.18 7.16 9.67
C LEU A 148 7.40 7.97 10.70
N ASP A 149 8.07 8.70 11.59
CA ASP A 149 7.43 9.50 12.64
C ASP A 149 6.47 10.56 12.06
N GLU A 150 6.83 11.14 10.91
CA GLU A 150 6.01 12.11 10.19
C GLU A 150 4.82 11.46 9.47
N GLN A 151 5.05 10.33 8.79
CA GLN A 151 4.04 9.72 7.93
C GLN A 151 3.06 8.81 8.68
N VAL A 152 3.44 8.21 9.81
CA VAL A 152 2.51 7.41 10.65
C VAL A 152 1.29 8.24 11.06
N ARG A 153 1.47 9.52 11.39
CA ARG A 153 0.34 10.42 11.72
C ARG A 153 -0.63 10.61 10.55
N ARG A 154 -0.13 10.52 9.32
CA ARG A 154 -0.90 10.71 8.09
C ARG A 154 -1.63 9.43 7.68
N PHE A 155 -1.03 8.25 7.86
CA PHE A 155 -1.60 6.99 7.36
C PHE A 155 -2.25 6.12 8.44
N CYS A 156 -1.82 6.20 9.69
CA CYS A 156 -2.31 5.32 10.73
C CYS A 156 -3.68 5.76 11.22
N SER A 157 -4.71 4.92 11.02
CA SER A 157 -6.02 5.14 11.60
C SER A 157 -5.93 5.32 13.12
N SER A 158 -6.64 6.30 13.67
CA SER A 158 -6.75 6.49 15.12
C SER A 158 -7.41 5.29 15.81
N PHE A 159 -8.31 4.58 15.12
CA PHE A 159 -8.95 3.35 15.61
C PHE A 159 -7.96 2.19 15.64
N GLN A 160 -7.23 1.96 14.53
CA GLN A 160 -6.21 0.90 14.48
C GLN A 160 -5.10 1.15 15.49
N ASN A 161 -4.62 2.40 15.61
CA ASN A 161 -3.63 2.77 16.61
C ASN A 161 -4.12 2.48 18.04
N ALA A 162 -5.39 2.77 18.33
CA ALA A 162 -5.97 2.48 19.64
C ALA A 162 -5.99 0.96 19.93
N ALA A 163 -6.40 0.16 18.95
CA ALA A 163 -6.40 -1.30 19.06
C ALA A 163 -4.97 -1.86 19.22
N ASP A 164 -4.00 -1.37 18.43
CA ASP A 164 -2.59 -1.74 18.54
C ASP A 164 -2.02 -1.39 19.92
N ASN A 165 -2.40 -0.24 20.50
CA ASN A 165 -1.96 0.16 21.83
C ASN A 165 -2.50 -0.77 22.94
N VAL A 166 -3.76 -1.22 22.85
CA VAL A 166 -4.30 -2.24 23.77
C VAL A 166 -3.47 -3.52 23.69
N CYS A 167 -3.19 -3.99 22.47
CA CYS A 167 -2.38 -5.19 22.29
C CYS A 167 -0.95 -5.02 22.81
N SER A 168 -0.28 -3.92 22.47
CA SER A 168 1.09 -3.64 22.89
C SER A 168 1.22 -3.56 24.42
N ALA A 169 0.24 -2.96 25.10
CA ALA A 169 0.21 -2.86 26.56
C ALA A 169 0.08 -4.23 27.24
N LYS A 170 -0.73 -5.14 26.67
CA LYS A 170 -0.93 -6.49 27.20
C LYS A 170 0.22 -7.42 26.89
N ARG A 171 0.76 -7.30 25.69
CA ARG A 171 1.83 -8.14 25.16
C ARG A 171 2.78 -7.25 24.39
N ASN A 172 3.89 -6.93 25.03
CA ASN A 172 4.91 -6.01 24.53
C ASN A 172 5.20 -6.23 23.04
N GLY A 173 4.93 -5.20 22.24
CA GLY A 173 5.19 -5.21 20.80
C GLY A 173 4.25 -6.09 19.97
N SER A 174 3.06 -6.43 20.47
CA SER A 174 1.98 -7.03 19.68
C SER A 174 1.08 -5.98 19.05
N VAL A 175 0.33 -6.37 18.01
CA VAL A 175 -0.57 -5.52 17.24
C VAL A 175 -1.94 -6.19 17.09
N ALA A 176 -2.98 -5.38 16.90
CA ALA A 176 -4.34 -5.87 16.74
C ALA A 176 -4.61 -6.19 15.27
N ARG A 177 -5.11 -7.40 15.01
CA ARG A 177 -5.63 -7.79 13.68
C ARG A 177 -6.88 -8.62 13.86
N LYS A 178 -7.77 -8.57 12.88
CA LYS A 178 -8.85 -9.52 12.72
C LYS A 178 -8.45 -10.56 11.67
N GLY A 179 -8.49 -11.82 12.06
CA GLY A 179 -8.06 -12.92 11.19
C GLY A 179 -9.03 -13.09 10.01
N LEU A 180 -8.47 -13.30 8.81
CA LEU A 180 -9.25 -13.77 7.69
C LEU A 180 -9.49 -15.28 7.82
N GLY A 181 -10.72 -15.70 7.51
CA GLY A 181 -11.06 -17.11 7.37
C GLY A 181 -10.46 -17.71 6.13
N GLU A 182 -10.62 -19.03 5.99
CA GLU A 182 -10.19 -19.77 4.80
C GLU A 182 -10.85 -19.23 3.51
N ASP A 183 -12.02 -18.60 3.60
CA ASP A 183 -12.74 -17.98 2.48
C ASP A 183 -12.30 -16.53 2.18
N GLY A 184 -11.27 -16.03 2.88
CA GLY A 184 -10.79 -14.65 2.73
C GLY A 184 -11.74 -13.59 3.26
N ARG A 185 -12.83 -13.97 3.95
CA ARG A 185 -13.70 -13.03 4.67
C ARG A 185 -13.24 -12.92 6.12
N SER A 186 -13.63 -11.85 6.81
CA SER A 186 -13.38 -11.74 8.25
C SER A 186 -14.17 -12.84 8.98
N SER A 187 -13.55 -13.98 9.27
CA SER A 187 -14.20 -15.10 9.94
C SER A 187 -13.82 -15.18 11.43
N GLY A 188 -12.84 -14.37 11.87
CA GLY A 188 -12.37 -14.33 13.24
C GLY A 188 -12.73 -13.03 13.93
N ASP A 189 -12.67 -13.05 15.26
CA ASP A 189 -12.68 -11.84 16.08
C ASP A 189 -11.30 -11.15 16.10
N TRP A 190 -11.27 -9.93 16.65
CA TRP A 190 -10.05 -9.18 16.91
C TRP A 190 -9.11 -9.95 17.86
N ALA A 191 -7.83 -10.03 17.53
CA ALA A 191 -6.84 -10.67 18.38
C ALA A 191 -5.52 -9.90 18.37
N CYS A 192 -4.75 -10.10 19.45
CA CYS A 192 -3.40 -9.57 19.54
C CYS A 192 -2.38 -10.57 19.00
N TYR A 193 -1.57 -10.12 18.04
CA TYR A 193 -0.54 -10.92 17.39
C TYR A 193 0.83 -10.33 17.65
N LYS A 194 1.82 -11.18 17.97
CA LYS A 194 3.22 -10.71 17.91
C LYS A 194 3.56 -10.38 16.47
N LYS A 195 4.28 -9.27 16.26
CA LYS A 195 4.73 -8.86 14.94
C LYS A 195 5.57 -9.91 14.20
N ASP A 196 6.32 -10.75 14.92
CA ASP A 196 7.12 -11.85 14.34
C ASP A 196 6.29 -13.07 13.89
N SER A 197 5.05 -13.21 14.35
CA SER A 197 4.10 -14.25 13.90
C SER A 197 3.31 -13.84 12.65
N LEU A 198 3.40 -12.56 12.28
CA LEU A 198 2.73 -11.99 11.11
C LEU A 198 3.62 -12.07 9.87
N VAL A 199 2.97 -12.01 8.71
CA VAL A 199 3.59 -11.99 7.39
C VAL A 199 3.03 -10.81 6.62
N TYR A 200 3.90 -9.93 6.13
CA TYR A 200 3.48 -8.68 5.50
C TYR A 200 2.55 -8.89 4.30
N GLU A 201 2.86 -9.85 3.42
CA GLU A 201 2.06 -10.14 2.22
C GLU A 201 0.81 -10.98 2.53
N ALA A 202 0.67 -11.50 3.75
CA ALA A 202 -0.56 -12.15 4.16
C ALA A 202 -1.62 -11.08 4.41
N PRO A 203 -2.82 -11.21 3.84
CA PRO A 203 -3.89 -10.27 4.09
C PRO A 203 -4.43 -10.42 5.51
N ALA A 204 -4.86 -9.31 6.09
CA ALA A 204 -5.51 -9.22 7.39
C ALA A 204 -6.67 -8.24 7.34
N VAL A 205 -7.44 -8.14 8.42
CA VAL A 205 -8.41 -7.06 8.62
C VAL A 205 -7.94 -6.14 9.74
N CYS A 206 -8.04 -4.84 9.47
CA CYS A 206 -7.69 -3.72 10.35
C CYS A 206 -8.88 -2.74 10.44
N ALA A 207 -8.76 -1.72 11.28
CA ALA A 207 -9.74 -0.64 11.39
C ALA A 207 -9.31 0.56 10.53
N ASN A 208 -10.16 1.00 9.61
CA ASN A 208 -9.93 2.24 8.86
C ASN A 208 -10.12 3.48 9.75
N ASN A 209 -9.94 4.68 9.20
CA ASN A 209 -10.06 5.92 9.97
C ASN A 209 -11.51 6.38 10.25
N CYS A 210 -12.50 5.57 9.89
CA CYS A 210 -13.90 5.65 10.34
C CYS A 210 -14.27 4.54 11.34
N GLY A 211 -13.34 3.64 11.67
CA GLY A 211 -13.55 2.53 12.61
C GLY A 211 -14.16 1.27 11.97
N GLU A 212 -14.25 1.22 10.64
CA GLU A 212 -14.79 0.07 9.92
C GLU A 212 -13.69 -0.95 9.60
N ASP A 213 -14.08 -2.21 9.45
CA ASP A 213 -13.18 -3.29 9.02
C ASP A 213 -12.73 -3.07 7.56
N VAL A 214 -11.42 -3.03 7.34
CA VAL A 214 -10.78 -2.90 6.01
C VAL A 214 -9.63 -3.88 5.86
N GLY A 215 -9.33 -4.33 4.63
CA GLY A 215 -8.15 -5.11 4.34
C GLY A 215 -6.86 -4.36 4.69
N CYS A 216 -5.89 -5.08 5.27
CA CYS A 216 -4.57 -4.55 5.56
C CYS A 216 -3.47 -5.60 5.40
N VAL A 217 -2.21 -5.14 5.36
CA VAL A 217 -1.01 -5.99 5.36
C VAL A 217 -0.74 -6.56 6.75
N GLY A 218 0.00 -7.67 6.79
CA GLY A 218 0.44 -8.25 8.05
C GLY A 218 -0.55 -9.23 8.66
N GLY A 219 -0.99 -10.21 7.89
CA GLY A 219 -1.83 -11.31 8.35
C GLY A 219 -1.05 -12.41 9.08
N PRO A 220 -1.75 -13.26 9.86
CA PRO A 220 -1.12 -14.42 10.48
C PRO A 220 -0.59 -15.37 9.41
N SER A 221 0.57 -15.97 9.66
CA SER A 221 1.08 -17.05 8.83
C SER A 221 0.22 -18.30 9.01
N SER A 222 -0.18 -18.94 7.91
CA SER A 222 -0.94 -20.20 7.95
C SER A 222 -0.23 -21.24 8.83
N GLY A 223 -0.87 -21.63 9.93
CA GLY A 223 -0.34 -22.64 10.85
C GLY A 223 0.51 -22.13 12.02
N VAL A 224 0.72 -20.83 12.18
CA VAL A 224 1.43 -20.28 13.36
C VAL A 224 0.42 -19.84 14.41
N GLY A 225 0.37 -20.60 15.51
CA GLY A 225 -0.28 -20.17 16.74
C GLY A 225 0.36 -18.88 17.24
N GLY A 226 -0.43 -17.82 17.37
CA GLY A 226 0.07 -16.50 17.75
C GLY A 226 -1.02 -15.57 18.24
N ALA A 227 -2.24 -15.78 17.75
CA ALA A 227 -3.46 -15.10 18.17
C ALA A 227 -3.77 -15.38 19.64
N GLN A 228 -4.05 -14.32 20.38
CA GLN A 228 -4.70 -14.39 21.68
C GLN A 228 -6.07 -13.73 21.57
N THR A 229 -7.13 -14.51 21.83
CA THR A 229 -8.52 -14.10 21.65
C THR A 229 -9.17 -13.60 22.94
N SER A 230 -8.43 -13.54 24.06
CA SER A 230 -8.97 -13.02 25.33
C SER A 230 -9.20 -11.50 25.33
N ASP A 231 -8.77 -10.80 24.28
CA ASP A 231 -8.65 -9.35 24.25
C ASP A 231 -9.71 -8.66 23.38
N VAL A 232 -10.63 -9.45 22.82
CA VAL A 232 -11.65 -9.02 21.86
C VAL A 232 -12.53 -7.90 22.43
N GLU A 233 -13.06 -8.07 23.64
CA GLU A 233 -14.02 -7.10 24.20
C GLU A 233 -13.36 -5.76 24.53
N GLU A 234 -12.08 -5.76 24.93
CA GLU A 234 -11.36 -4.52 25.21
C GLU A 234 -11.00 -3.77 23.93
N ILE A 235 -10.59 -4.50 22.89
CA ILE A 235 -10.36 -3.93 21.56
C ILE A 235 -11.66 -3.32 21.01
N ARG A 236 -12.79 -4.04 21.10
CA ARG A 236 -14.10 -3.50 20.68
C ARG A 236 -14.52 -2.28 21.51
N ALA A 237 -14.32 -2.31 22.82
CA ALA A 237 -14.67 -1.21 23.71
C ALA A 237 -13.89 0.06 23.35
N ILE A 238 -12.56 -0.03 23.13
CA ILE A 238 -11.77 1.15 22.77
C ILE A 238 -12.11 1.68 21.38
N MET A 239 -12.42 0.81 20.41
CA MET A 239 -12.84 1.25 19.07
C MET A 239 -14.22 1.92 19.10
N THR A 240 -15.11 1.49 20.00
CA THR A 240 -16.42 2.13 20.21
C THR A 240 -16.28 3.48 20.92
N ASP A 241 -15.40 3.57 21.92
CA ASP A 241 -15.10 4.81 22.65
C ASP A 241 -14.42 5.87 21.76
N LYS A 242 -13.66 5.43 20.76
CA LYS A 242 -13.16 6.26 19.66
C LYS A 242 -14.28 6.78 18.73
N SER A 243 -15.46 7.06 19.25
CA SER A 243 -16.46 7.88 18.56
C SER A 243 -15.82 9.24 18.23
N GLY A 244 -15.85 9.66 16.97
CA GLY A 244 -15.56 11.06 16.64
C GLY A 244 -14.41 11.33 15.66
N ALA A 245 -14.12 10.45 14.71
CA ALA A 245 -13.40 10.94 13.53
C ALA A 245 -14.22 12.02 12.79
N CYS A 246 -15.54 11.87 12.83
CA CYS A 246 -16.51 12.86 12.40
C CYS A 246 -17.47 13.24 13.56
N PRO A 247 -17.97 14.49 13.62
CA PRO A 247 -19.02 14.88 14.57
C PRO A 247 -20.22 13.92 14.55
N SER A 248 -20.88 13.71 15.69
CA SER A 248 -21.88 12.65 15.95
C SER A 248 -23.13 12.63 15.05
N ALA A 249 -23.30 13.63 14.19
CA ALA A 249 -24.38 13.72 13.20
C ALA A 249 -23.87 13.47 11.76
N SER A 250 -22.57 13.54 11.52
CA SER A 250 -22.02 13.42 10.16
C SER A 250 -21.70 11.98 9.78
N GLY A 251 -22.02 11.61 8.53
CA GLY A 251 -21.53 10.37 7.94
C GLY A 251 -20.01 10.42 7.81
N CYS A 252 -19.34 9.29 8.05
CA CYS A 252 -17.89 9.15 7.89
C CYS A 252 -17.60 8.38 6.61
N VAL A 253 -16.78 8.95 5.72
CA VAL A 253 -16.26 8.25 4.54
C VAL A 253 -14.76 8.08 4.74
N SER A 254 -14.33 6.82 4.79
CA SER A 254 -12.95 6.47 5.07
C SER A 254 -12.02 6.90 3.95
N THR A 255 -10.79 7.24 4.34
CA THR A 255 -9.72 7.64 3.43
C THR A 255 -8.43 6.91 3.81
N VAL A 256 -7.52 6.77 2.84
CA VAL A 256 -6.19 6.18 3.08
C VAL A 256 -5.32 7.09 3.96
N VAL A 257 -5.60 8.39 3.95
CA VAL A 257 -4.84 9.43 4.65
C VAL A 257 -5.76 10.18 5.58
N ASN A 258 -5.40 10.29 6.85
CA ASN A 258 -6.13 11.07 7.84
C ASN A 258 -6.18 12.57 7.48
N PRO A 259 -7.29 13.26 7.82
CA PRO A 259 -8.52 12.73 8.43
C PRO A 259 -9.45 12.04 7.40
N PRO A 260 -10.48 11.29 7.84
CA PRO A 260 -11.57 10.87 6.94
C PRO A 260 -12.37 12.08 6.45
N LEU A 261 -13.27 11.84 5.48
CA LEU A 261 -14.24 12.83 5.04
C LEU A 261 -15.51 12.74 5.89
N CYS A 262 -15.98 13.90 6.37
CA CYS A 262 -17.19 14.00 7.18
C CYS A 262 -18.31 14.68 6.40
N LEU A 263 -19.39 13.94 6.16
CA LEU A 263 -20.56 14.40 5.42
C LEU A 263 -21.55 15.10 6.35
N THR A 264 -21.96 16.33 6.06
CA THR A 264 -22.97 17.04 6.85
C THR A 264 -24.37 16.45 6.61
N GLU A 265 -25.20 16.35 7.65
CA GLU A 265 -26.62 16.01 7.48
C GLU A 265 -27.29 17.09 6.64
N GLY A 266 -27.59 16.77 5.38
CA GLY A 266 -28.17 17.72 4.41
C GLY A 266 -27.86 17.38 2.95
N GLU A 267 -26.81 16.60 2.69
CA GLU A 267 -26.48 16.15 1.33
C GLU A 267 -27.15 14.84 0.92
N THR A 268 -27.93 14.22 1.81
CA THR A 268 -28.86 13.11 1.47
C THR A 268 -30.14 13.65 0.81
N GLY A 269 -29.99 14.55 -0.15
CA GLY A 269 -31.09 15.20 -0.85
C GLY A 269 -31.94 14.18 -1.62
N SER A 270 -33.25 14.20 -1.33
CA SER A 270 -34.31 13.72 -2.22
C SER A 270 -34.07 14.16 -3.68
N PRO A 271 -34.56 13.40 -4.68
CA PRO A 271 -34.39 13.75 -6.09
C PRO A 271 -35.09 15.09 -6.38
N ALA A 272 -34.31 16.15 -6.56
CA ALA A 272 -34.82 17.44 -7.02
C ALA A 272 -34.73 17.47 -8.55
N ASP A 273 -35.85 17.82 -9.17
CA ASP A 273 -36.10 17.86 -10.60
C ASP A 273 -35.11 18.73 -11.39
N ASN A 274 -34.85 18.26 -12.62
CA ASN A 274 -34.09 18.85 -13.72
C ASN A 274 -34.06 20.40 -13.82
N ASP A 275 -32.86 20.97 -13.81
CA ASP A 275 -32.54 22.20 -14.56
C ASP A 275 -31.21 22.04 -15.32
N MET A 276 -31.30 21.59 -16.58
CA MET A 276 -30.18 21.40 -17.51
C MET A 276 -29.65 22.71 -18.13
N SER A 277 -30.24 23.88 -17.85
CA SER A 277 -29.92 25.11 -18.61
C SER A 277 -28.61 25.80 -18.18
N HIS A 278 -28.11 25.49 -16.97
CA HIS A 278 -26.89 26.11 -16.43
C HIS A 278 -25.59 25.39 -16.82
N GLU A 279 -25.66 24.15 -17.31
CA GLU A 279 -24.50 23.28 -17.60
C GLU A 279 -23.85 23.60 -18.96
N SER A 280 -24.63 23.95 -19.99
CA SER A 280 -24.09 24.38 -21.29
C SER A 280 -23.30 25.69 -21.20
N ARG A 281 -23.72 26.62 -20.33
CA ARG A 281 -23.08 27.94 -20.22
C ARG A 281 -21.68 27.91 -19.60
N ARG A 282 -21.40 26.89 -18.78
CA ARG A 282 -20.09 26.68 -18.11
C ARG A 282 -19.09 25.93 -18.99
N LEU A 283 -19.56 25.01 -19.83
CA LEU A 283 -18.70 24.32 -20.79
C LEU A 283 -18.19 25.29 -21.87
N ASP A 284 -19.03 26.23 -22.33
CA ASP A 284 -18.62 27.28 -23.28
C ASP A 284 -17.55 28.23 -22.69
N GLU A 285 -17.58 28.46 -21.37
CA GLU A 285 -16.62 29.33 -20.67
C GLU A 285 -15.23 28.68 -20.55
N ILE A 286 -15.20 27.36 -20.33
CA ILE A 286 -13.96 26.55 -20.32
C ILE A 286 -13.38 26.44 -21.74
N GLU A 287 -14.21 26.25 -22.77
CA GLU A 287 -13.76 26.20 -24.16
C GLU A 287 -13.19 27.55 -24.63
N THR A 288 -13.73 28.66 -24.14
CA THR A 288 -13.25 30.02 -24.45
C THR A 288 -11.87 30.30 -23.82
N LEU A 289 -11.60 29.78 -22.61
CA LEU A 289 -10.30 29.92 -21.95
C LEU A 289 -9.18 29.16 -22.67
N CYS A 290 -9.50 28.02 -23.32
CA CYS A 290 -8.52 27.23 -24.07
C CYS A 290 -8.24 27.75 -25.49
N ARG A 291 -9.12 28.56 -26.09
CA ARG A 291 -8.89 29.13 -27.44
C ARG A 291 -8.07 30.42 -27.44
N GLY A 292 -7.96 31.11 -26.31
CA GLY A 292 -7.37 32.46 -26.22
C GLY A 292 -5.84 32.50 -26.25
N ASN A 293 -5.16 31.43 -25.86
CA ASN A 293 -3.70 31.36 -25.82
C ASN A 293 -3.24 30.13 -26.59
N ASN A 294 -2.37 30.32 -27.57
CA ASN A 294 -1.69 29.25 -28.31
C ASN A 294 -0.69 28.50 -27.41
N ASP A 295 -1.18 27.98 -26.28
CA ASP A 295 -0.39 27.29 -25.28
C ASP A 295 -0.32 25.79 -25.65
N ALA A 296 0.90 25.27 -25.76
CA ALA A 296 1.16 23.89 -26.20
C ALA A 296 0.56 22.83 -25.25
N SER A 297 0.22 23.24 -24.03
CA SER A 297 -0.36 22.45 -22.95
C SER A 297 -1.82 22.01 -23.18
N CYS A 298 -2.56 22.62 -24.13
CA CYS A 298 -3.96 22.24 -24.41
C CYS A 298 -4.13 21.15 -25.49
N SER A 299 -3.04 20.70 -26.11
CA SER A 299 -3.08 19.77 -27.25
C SER A 299 -3.51 18.32 -26.92
N GLY A 300 -3.62 17.97 -25.64
CA GLY A 300 -3.96 16.61 -25.18
C GLY A 300 -5.38 16.38 -24.65
N ILE A 301 -6.22 17.42 -24.53
CA ILE A 301 -7.49 17.32 -23.78
C ILE A 301 -8.64 16.72 -24.60
N SER A 302 -8.50 16.53 -25.91
CA SER A 302 -9.65 16.19 -26.78
C SER A 302 -10.11 14.72 -26.76
N SER A 303 -9.67 13.85 -25.85
CA SER A 303 -10.11 12.44 -25.87
C SER A 303 -10.29 11.72 -24.53
N GLN A 304 -10.02 12.35 -23.38
CA GLN A 304 -10.34 11.74 -22.09
C GLN A 304 -11.67 12.27 -21.56
N LYS A 305 -12.69 11.42 -21.71
CA LYS A 305 -13.94 11.52 -20.97
C LYS A 305 -13.59 11.57 -19.48
N VAL A 306 -13.70 12.76 -18.88
CA VAL A 306 -13.43 13.02 -17.46
C VAL A 306 -14.38 12.14 -16.63
N LEU A 307 -13.86 11.02 -16.14
CA LEU A 307 -14.51 10.19 -15.12
C LEU A 307 -14.13 10.73 -13.74
N CYS A 308 -14.59 11.95 -13.44
CA CYS A 308 -14.75 12.38 -12.07
C CYS A 308 -16.23 12.15 -11.74
N PRO A 309 -16.60 11.29 -10.77
CA PRO A 309 -18.00 11.20 -10.36
C PRO A 309 -18.45 12.57 -9.84
N LYS A 310 -19.59 13.06 -10.38
CA LYS A 310 -20.28 14.28 -9.93
C LYS A 310 -20.48 14.22 -8.40
N SER A 311 -20.05 15.24 -7.67
CA SER A 311 -20.65 15.55 -6.36
C SER A 311 -21.99 16.28 -6.62
N PRO A 312 -23.14 15.75 -6.17
CA PRO A 312 -24.44 16.40 -6.38
C PRO A 312 -24.59 17.74 -5.63
N ALA A 313 -23.74 18.03 -4.65
CA ALA A 313 -23.96 19.12 -3.71
C ALA A 313 -23.14 20.40 -3.97
N THR A 314 -21.97 20.31 -4.62
CA THR A 314 -21.10 21.48 -4.81
C THR A 314 -20.82 21.88 -6.25
N GLY A 315 -21.20 21.06 -7.24
CA GLY A 315 -21.02 21.41 -8.67
C GLY A 315 -19.59 21.79 -9.06
N GLY A 316 -18.57 21.35 -8.31
CA GLY A 316 -17.17 21.70 -8.50
C GLY A 316 -16.23 20.51 -8.33
N VAL A 317 -15.15 20.49 -9.12
CA VAL A 317 -14.04 19.54 -9.02
C VAL A 317 -13.09 20.03 -7.92
N HIS A 318 -12.86 19.24 -6.88
CA HIS A 318 -11.88 19.57 -5.84
C HIS A 318 -10.51 19.00 -6.21
N CYS A 319 -9.58 19.86 -6.62
CA CYS A 319 -8.17 19.53 -6.77
C CYS A 319 -7.43 19.86 -5.46
N PHE A 320 -6.67 18.91 -4.92
CA PHE A 320 -5.80 19.15 -3.77
C PHE A 320 -4.41 19.62 -4.24
N PRO A 321 -3.77 20.58 -3.55
CA PRO A 321 -2.44 21.06 -3.91
C PRO A 321 -1.35 20.01 -3.63
N ALA A 322 -0.39 19.88 -4.53
CA ALA A 322 0.88 19.19 -4.24
C ALA A 322 1.66 19.98 -3.19
N VAL A 323 1.71 19.49 -1.95
CA VAL A 323 2.50 20.14 -0.89
C VAL A 323 3.98 19.80 -1.09
N GLN A 324 4.77 20.77 -1.58
CA GLN A 324 6.21 20.76 -1.41
C GLN A 324 6.54 20.90 0.09
N LEU A 325 7.37 19.99 0.59
CA LEU A 325 7.93 20.07 1.94
C LEU A 325 8.81 21.32 2.05
N GLY A 326 8.29 22.39 2.66
CA GLY A 326 9.10 23.50 3.17
C GLY A 326 8.76 24.93 2.74
N GLY A 327 7.67 25.18 2.01
CA GLY A 327 7.30 26.54 1.59
C GLY A 327 5.84 26.89 1.87
N ARG A 328 5.59 28.04 2.51
CA ARG A 328 4.25 28.58 2.76
C ARG A 328 3.86 29.49 1.60
N GLU A 329 3.55 28.93 0.43
CA GLU A 329 2.96 29.67 -0.70
C GLU A 329 1.77 28.91 -1.32
N THR A 330 0.74 29.65 -1.70
CA THR A 330 -0.44 29.16 -2.44
C THR A 330 -0.07 28.93 -3.91
N PRO A 331 -0.52 27.83 -4.55
CA PRO A 331 -0.18 27.54 -5.94
C PRO A 331 -0.78 28.59 -6.88
N LYS A 332 0.02 29.06 -7.84
CA LYS A 332 -0.33 30.10 -8.81
C LYS A 332 -0.50 29.57 -10.23
N ASN A 333 -0.14 28.31 -10.50
CA ASN A 333 -0.16 27.72 -11.83
C ASN A 333 -0.82 26.33 -11.85
N LEU A 334 -1.38 25.98 -13.01
CA LEU A 334 -2.13 24.73 -13.24
C LEU A 334 -1.25 23.47 -13.15
N ASP A 335 0.07 23.64 -13.35
CA ASP A 335 1.08 22.58 -13.23
C ASP A 335 1.21 22.00 -11.81
N ASP A 336 0.62 22.66 -10.80
CA ASP A 336 0.61 22.22 -9.39
C ASP A 336 -0.50 21.18 -9.07
N CYS A 337 -1.32 20.80 -10.06
CA CYS A 337 -2.35 19.77 -9.93
C CYS A 337 -1.87 18.41 -10.42
N ILE A 338 -2.03 17.37 -9.61
CA ILE A 338 -1.55 16.01 -9.92
C ILE A 338 -2.32 15.45 -11.13
N ILE A 339 -1.55 15.10 -12.16
CA ILE A 339 -1.90 14.20 -13.25
C ILE A 339 -2.32 12.84 -12.65
N CYS A 340 -3.54 12.37 -12.96
CA CYS A 340 -3.88 10.96 -12.82
C CYS A 340 -2.95 10.16 -13.73
N SER A 341 -1.99 9.45 -13.15
CA SER A 341 -1.11 8.54 -13.92
C SER A 341 -1.92 7.39 -14.51
N ALA A 342 -1.53 6.99 -15.71
CA ALA A 342 -1.91 5.73 -16.37
C ALA A 342 -1.52 4.50 -15.53
#